data_AF-A0A2G9P2V0-F1
#
_entry.id   AF-A0A2G9P2V0-F1
#
_cell.length_a   1.000
_cell.length_b   1.000
_cell.length_c   1.000
_cell.angle_alpha   90.00
_cell.angle_beta   90.00
_cell.angle_gamma   90.00
#
_symmetry.space_group_name_H-M   'P 1'
#
loop_
_entity.id
_entity.type
_entity.pdbx_description
1 polymer ?
#
loop_
_entity_poly.entity_id
_entity_poly.type
_entity_poly.pdbx_seq_one_letter_code
_entity_poly.pdbx_strand_id
1 'polypeptide(L)' 'MLKKALENILTTQESKELISSFDQIGDIIIVRIPDSLLSKKKLIGETLLKQVKIAKSIFYQASAVEGDFRT' A
#
# COMPACT_ATOMS: atom_id res chain seq x y z
N MET A 1 4.89 -10.11 4.73
CA MET A 1 3.48 -10.05 5.19
C MET A 1 2.56 -9.53 4.09
N LEU A 2 2.81 -8.38 3.48
CA LEU A 2 1.95 -7.80 2.44
C LEU A 2 1.75 -8.67 1.18
N LYS A 3 2.83 -9.23 0.62
CA LYS A 3 2.72 -10.12 -0.57
C LYS A 3 1.84 -11.34 -0.29
N LYS A 4 2.02 -12.00 0.86
CA LYS A 4 1.14 -13.09 1.33
C LYS A 4 -0.32 -12.67 1.52
N ALA A 5 -0.55 -11.44 1.97
CA ALA A 5 -1.91 -10.90 2.12
C ALA A 5 -2.65 -10.77 0.79
N LEU A 6 -1.91 -10.44 -0.25
CA LEU A 6 -2.42 -10.08 -1.57
C LEU A 6 -2.15 -11.16 -2.62
N GLU A 7 -1.57 -12.31 -2.23
CA GLU A 7 -1.24 -13.43 -3.11
C GLU A 7 -2.49 -14.02 -3.82
N ASN A 8 -3.66 -13.94 -3.19
CA ASN A 8 -4.92 -14.38 -3.79
C ASN A 8 -5.67 -13.27 -4.56
N ILE A 9 -5.13 -12.05 -4.59
CA ILE A 9 -5.76 -10.86 -5.17
C ILE A 9 -4.99 -10.36 -6.39
N LEU A 10 -3.67 -10.48 -6.34
CA LEU A 10 -2.74 -10.03 -7.38
C LEU A 10 -2.23 -11.23 -8.15
N THR A 11 -2.07 -11.06 -9.46
CA THR A 11 -1.35 -12.04 -10.29
C THR A 11 0.13 -12.11 -9.90
N THR A 12 0.81 -13.16 -10.33
CA THR A 12 2.24 -13.34 -10.05
C THR A 12 3.10 -12.17 -10.57
N GLN A 13 2.70 -11.54 -11.68
CA GLN A 13 3.38 -10.35 -12.20
C GLN A 13 3.13 -9.13 -11.33
N GLU A 14 1.86 -8.84 -11.01
CA GLU A 14 1.47 -7.74 -10.14
C GLU A 14 2.09 -7.83 -8.73
N SER A 15 2.19 -9.05 -8.18
CA SER A 15 2.83 -9.28 -6.88
C SER A 15 4.35 -9.03 -6.89
N LYS A 16 5.00 -9.15 -8.06
CA LYS A 16 6.41 -8.75 -8.22
C LYS A 16 6.57 -7.23 -8.21
N GLU A 17 5.65 -6.52 -8.85
CA GLU A 17 5.64 -5.05 -8.91
C GLU A 17 5.22 -4.39 -7.59
N LEU A 18 4.44 -5.10 -6.77
CA LEU A 18 4.01 -4.59 -5.48
C LEU A 18 5.21 -4.29 -4.56
N ILE A 19 5.27 -3.04 -4.11
CA ILE A 19 6.20 -2.57 -3.08
C ILE A 19 5.80 -3.22 -1.76
N SER A 20 6.68 -4.06 -1.21
CA SER A 20 6.38 -4.84 0.01
C SER A 20 6.47 -4.05 1.31
N SER A 21 7.03 -2.84 1.26
CA SER A 21 7.22 -1.94 2.40
C SER A 21 6.20 -0.81 2.37
N PHE A 22 5.63 -0.50 3.52
CA PHE A 22 4.76 0.64 3.75
C PHE A 22 5.14 1.28 5.08
N ASP A 23 4.80 2.56 5.23
CA ASP A 23 5.06 3.32 6.44
C ASP A 23 3.85 3.21 7.38
N GLN A 24 4.09 2.99 8.68
CA GLN A 24 3.05 2.98 9.70
C GLN A 24 3.34 4.06 10.74
N ILE A 25 2.37 4.95 10.96
CA ILE A 25 2.43 6.05 11.93
C ILE A 25 1.21 5.91 12.84
N GLY A 26 1.41 5.37 14.04
CA GLY A 26 0.31 5.05 14.95
C GLY A 26 -0.65 4.03 14.33
N ASP A 27 -1.91 4.44 14.15
CA ASP A 27 -2.98 3.66 13.51
C ASP A 27 -3.20 4.02 12.03
N ILE A 28 -2.26 4.74 11.42
CA ILE A 28 -2.29 5.13 10.01
C ILE A 28 -1.23 4.35 9.24
N ILE A 29 -1.59 3.83 8.06
CA ILE A 29 -0.66 3.22 7.11
C ILE A 29 -0.61 4.06 5.83
N ILE A 30 0.59 4.31 5.32
CA ILE A 30 0.82 4.97 4.04
C ILE A 30 1.46 3.96 3.07
N VAL A 31 0.78 3.72 1.94
CA VAL A 31 1.25 2.81 0.90
C VAL A 31 1.68 3.55 -0.36
N ARG A 32 2.75 3.06 -0.97
CA ARG A 32 3.13 3.39 -2.34
C ARG A 32 2.61 2.29 -3.27
N ILE A 33 1.83 2.67 -4.28
CA ILE A 33 1.22 1.74 -5.24
C ILE A 33 1.74 2.14 -6.63
N PRO A 34 2.37 1.22 -7.39
CA PRO A 34 2.78 1.51 -8.76
C PRO A 34 1.56 1.73 -9.66
N ASP A 35 1.74 2.51 -10.73
CA ASP A 35 0.64 2.91 -11.62
C ASP A 35 -0.13 1.72 -12.21
N SER A 36 0.56 0.62 -12.48
CA SER A 36 -0.04 -0.64 -12.94
C SER A 36 -1.10 -1.21 -11.99
N LEU A 37 -1.01 -0.90 -10.69
CA LEU A 37 -1.89 -1.39 -9.62
C LEU A 37 -2.88 -0.35 -9.10
N LEU A 38 -2.89 0.88 -9.65
CA LEU A 38 -3.78 1.97 -9.19
C LEU A 38 -5.26 1.58 -9.28
N SER A 39 -5.65 0.80 -10.30
CA SER A 39 -7.02 0.30 -10.45
C SER A 39 -7.47 -0.59 -9.29
N LYS A 40 -6.52 -1.24 -8.60
CA LYS A 40 -6.74 -2.14 -7.45
C LYS A 40 -6.47 -1.47 -6.11
N LYS A 41 -6.20 -0.15 -6.05
CA LYS A 41 -5.81 0.56 -4.83
C LYS A 41 -6.79 0.36 -3.66
N LYS A 42 -8.10 0.36 -3.94
CA LYS A 42 -9.13 0.17 -2.92
C LYS A 42 -9.04 -1.23 -2.29
N LEU A 43 -8.89 -2.25 -3.13
CA LEU A 43 -8.80 -3.63 -2.69
C LEU A 43 -7.52 -3.89 -1.87
N ILE A 44 -6.40 -3.29 -2.28
CA ILE A 44 -5.13 -3.31 -1.53
C ILE A 44 -5.34 -2.69 -0.14
N GLY A 45 -5.95 -1.50 -0.07
CA GLY A 45 -6.22 -0.81 1.18
C GLY A 45 -7.15 -1.58 2.12
N GLU A 46 -8.25 -2.13 1.61
CA GLU A 46 -9.18 -2.94 2.41
C GLU A 46 -8.52 -4.21 2.97
N THR A 47 -7.67 -4.85 2.18
CA THR A 47 -6.92 -6.03 2.61
C THR A 47 -5.95 -5.69 3.74
N LEU A 48 -5.23 -4.57 3.59
CA LEU A 48 -4.33 -4.05 4.62
C LEU A 48 -5.05 -3.73 5.92
N LEU A 49 -6.19 -3.05 5.84
CA LEU A 49 -7.00 -2.69 6.99
C LEU A 49 -7.49 -3.94 7.75
N LYS A 50 -7.84 -5.01 7.03
CA LYS A 50 -8.25 -6.29 7.64
C LYS A 50 -7.10 -7.03 8.31
N GLN A 51 -5.89 -6.98 7.73
CA GLN A 51 -4.75 -7.72 8.26
C GLN A 51 -4.03 -7.01 9.40
N VAL A 52 -3.84 -5.69 9.30
CA VAL A 52 -3.13 -4.90 10.29
C VAL A 52 -4.15 -4.34 11.28
N LYS A 53 -4.48 -5.13 12.31
CA LYS A 53 -5.57 -4.82 13.27
C LYS A 53 -5.44 -3.47 13.97
N ILE A 54 -4.23 -2.95 14.13
CA ILE A 54 -3.99 -1.64 14.76
C ILE A 54 -4.28 -0.48 13.80
N ALA A 55 -4.27 -0.72 12.49
CA ALA A 55 -4.55 0.31 11.50
C ALA A 55 -6.05 0.63 11.48
N LYS A 56 -6.38 1.92 11.51
CA LYS A 56 -7.74 2.43 11.34
C LYS A 56 -7.95 3.10 9.98
N SER A 57 -6.86 3.51 9.32
CA SER A 57 -6.92 4.18 8.02
C SER A 57 -5.70 3.86 7.17
N ILE A 58 -5.93 3.76 5.86
CA ILE A 58 -4.91 3.50 4.85
C ILE A 58 -4.93 4.63 3.83
N PHE A 59 -3.77 5.23 3.56
CA PHE A 59 -3.60 6.28 2.57
C PHE A 59 -2.63 5.86 1.47
N TYR A 60 -2.88 6.34 0.26
CA TYR A 60 -1.99 6.18 -0.88
C TYR A 60 -1.15 7.45 -1.04
N GLN A 61 0.17 7.31 -1.09
CA GLN A 61 1.09 8.39 -1.40
C GLN A 61 0.98 8.72 -2.90
N ALA A 62 0.40 9.88 -3.22
CA ALA A 62 0.10 10.25 -4.60
C ALA A 62 1.31 10.70 -5.43
N SER A 63 2.34 11.26 -4.77
CA SER A 63 3.54 11.79 -5.42
C SER A 63 4.79 11.46 -4.60
N ALA A 64 5.95 11.50 -5.25
CA ALA A 64 7.23 11.45 -4.56
C ALA A 64 7.38 12.67 -3.64
N VAL A 65 8.21 12.52 -2.61
CA VAL A 65 8.55 13.61 -1.68
C VAL A 65 9.66 14.44 -2.30
N GLU A 66 9.43 15.73 -2.49
CA GLU A 66 10.33 16.62 -3.25
C GLU A 66 10.49 18.00 -2.60
N GLY A 67 11.52 18.73 -3.05
CA GLY A 67 11.82 20.09 -2.60
C GLY A 67 12.45 20.20 -1.20
N ASP A 68 12.88 21.41 -0.84
CA ASP A 68 13.62 21.67 0.40
C ASP A 68 12.77 21.41 1.65
N PHE A 69 11.45 21.66 1.56
CA PHE A 69 10.50 21.38 2.62
C PHE A 69 9.92 19.96 2.60
N ARG A 70 10.35 19.12 1.64
CA ARG A 70 9.95 17.70 1.54
C ARG A 70 8.43 17.51 1.44
N THR A 71 7.83 18.09 0.40
CA THR A 71 6.38 18.02 0.12
C THR A 71 6.05 16.78 -0.69
#